data_AF-A0A953KJN6-F1
#
_entry.id   AF-A0A953KJN6-F1
#
_cell.length_a   1.000
_cell.length_b   1.000
_cell.length_c   1.000
_cell.angle_alpha   90.00
_cell.angle_beta   90.00
_cell.angle_gamma   90.00
#
_symmetry.space_group_name_H-M   'P 1'
#
loop_
_entity.id
_entity.type
_entity.pdbx_description
1 polymer ?
#
loop_
_entity_poly.entity_id
_entity_poly.type
_entity_poly.pdbx_seq_one_letter_code
_entity_poly.pdbx_strand_id
1 'polypeptide(L)'
;MVSRLIITILLSGFVFMNISGQKNLQQYVGRTLGDSTVQFSDLQPLNYKYFYGRYTNSYGAPQKVKFGSMFNFAGDSVTVTASGGTGDVNQNGNSYGATMSIGTNDNNQFRLRTNGVERFSITTGTSTGGLFNQNYVTATTNAVVDAITINATSTGTIATNFGSGFKFTAPSNTGIVRDLAYISPYWTSATNSLENSAIKFRIQNFGTISTEMELMNSNIGGGVLKLNSVYPLTIDGLNFAPNVGYTFGPCIGPWTMTTSQASNAAAINLSTTGSGSGTTISNGTFSAANPTSSASLIIDGSVTATGAGSNNYTALSINNTFSESGGHTGITRGLYVNNTLTTPNDYRAVDIATSSGKGVYQSNTTIQNNLSGKTNIGSTGDPIVKLKVSGRFAAAKGANIASTGNLTLGADGNCFTITGTTTINTIDATNWIAGSVVYLIFSGSVTVSHNTAGTGARIYLAGSINYAAVNNSTLTLVYDGSVWQELSRKNP
;
A
#
# COMPACT_ATOMS: atom_id res chain seq x y z
N MET A 1 -136.10 -57.92 -63.77
CA MET A 1 -136.45 -59.34 -63.97
C MET A 1 -135.17 -60.10 -64.27
N VAL A 2 -134.85 -61.11 -63.45
CA VAL A 2 -134.18 -62.40 -63.79
C VAL A 2 -132.79 -62.31 -64.45
N SER A 3 -131.69 -62.97 -64.07
CA SER A 3 -131.33 -63.94 -63.04
C SER A 3 -129.81 -64.23 -63.19
N ARG A 4 -129.18 -64.54 -62.05
CA ARG A 4 -128.00 -65.39 -61.77
C ARG A 4 -127.20 -65.99 -62.95
N LEU A 5 -125.87 -66.01 -62.79
CA LEU A 5 -125.09 -67.27 -62.82
C LEU A 5 -123.77 -67.16 -62.01
N ILE A 6 -123.58 -68.12 -61.13
CA ILE A 6 -122.39 -68.45 -60.31
C ILE A 6 -121.53 -69.43 -61.11
N ILE A 7 -120.19 -69.37 -61.01
CA ILE A 7 -119.28 -70.53 -60.88
C ILE A 7 -117.84 -70.08 -60.59
N THR A 8 -117.25 -70.78 -59.61
CA THR A 8 -115.92 -70.71 -58.99
C THR A 8 -114.96 -71.71 -59.66
N ILE A 9 -113.62 -71.52 -59.57
CA ILE A 9 -112.57 -72.51 -59.13
C ILE A 9 -111.10 -72.14 -59.54
N LEU A 10 -110.24 -71.89 -58.51
CA LEU A 10 -108.84 -72.37 -58.20
C LEU A 10 -107.65 -72.31 -59.22
N LEU A 11 -106.33 -72.18 -58.90
CA LEU A 11 -105.49 -71.95 -57.70
C LEU A 11 -103.96 -71.78 -58.08
N SER A 12 -103.12 -71.38 -57.09
CA SER A 12 -101.63 -71.52 -56.88
C SER A 12 -100.72 -70.33 -57.28
N GLY A 13 -99.72 -69.83 -56.53
CA GLY A 13 -99.13 -70.06 -55.19
C GLY A 13 -97.73 -69.36 -55.07
N PHE A 14 -97.30 -68.91 -53.87
CA PHE A 14 -95.93 -68.66 -53.29
C PHE A 14 -95.85 -67.39 -52.39
N VAL A 15 -95.87 -67.48 -51.04
CA VAL A 15 -94.81 -67.68 -50.00
C VAL A 15 -94.32 -66.36 -49.33
N PHE A 16 -94.39 -66.36 -47.99
CA PHE A 16 -94.02 -65.32 -47.03
C PHE A 16 -92.50 -65.24 -46.76
N MET A 17 -92.00 -64.05 -46.38
CA MET A 17 -90.92 -63.93 -45.40
C MET A 17 -91.09 -62.69 -44.51
N ASN A 18 -90.94 -62.94 -43.21
CA ASN A 18 -91.12 -62.06 -42.05
C ASN A 18 -89.74 -61.60 -41.56
N ILE A 19 -89.54 -60.30 -41.31
CA ILE A 19 -88.57 -59.83 -40.32
C ILE A 19 -89.21 -58.71 -39.49
N SER A 20 -89.59 -59.09 -38.27
CA SER A 20 -89.93 -58.22 -37.16
C SER A 20 -88.66 -57.72 -36.47
N GLY A 21 -88.69 -56.46 -36.01
CA GLY A 21 -87.88 -56.01 -34.88
C GLY A 21 -87.06 -54.73 -35.11
N GLN A 22 -87.58 -53.60 -34.60
CA GLN A 22 -86.91 -52.63 -33.70
C GLN A 22 -87.66 -51.28 -33.81
N LYS A 23 -88.63 -51.07 -32.92
CA LYS A 23 -88.56 -50.16 -31.76
C LYS A 23 -88.76 -48.67 -32.11
N ASN A 24 -89.97 -48.19 -31.80
CA ASN A 24 -90.26 -46.91 -31.16
C ASN A 24 -89.37 -45.72 -31.58
N LEU A 25 -89.69 -45.10 -32.73
CA LEU A 25 -89.49 -43.66 -32.87
C LEU A 25 -90.55 -42.97 -32.00
N GLN A 26 -90.29 -42.94 -30.69
CA GLN A 26 -90.96 -42.02 -29.79
C GLN A 26 -90.72 -40.61 -30.32
N GLN A 27 -91.83 -40.00 -30.70
CA GLN A 27 -92.01 -38.57 -30.84
C GLN A 27 -91.52 -37.89 -29.55
N TYR A 28 -90.24 -37.50 -29.52
CA TYR A 28 -89.71 -36.63 -28.47
C TYR A 28 -90.22 -35.22 -28.75
N VAL A 29 -91.33 -34.91 -28.10
CA VAL A 29 -91.94 -33.60 -27.96
C VAL A 29 -90.88 -32.59 -27.55
N GLY A 30 -90.93 -31.42 -28.19
CA GLY A 30 -90.01 -30.31 -27.98
C GLY A 30 -89.85 -29.96 -26.51
N ARG A 31 -88.61 -30.08 -26.03
CA ARG A 31 -88.12 -29.25 -24.93
C ARG A 31 -87.18 -28.23 -25.54
N THR A 32 -87.56 -26.97 -25.39
CA THR A 32 -86.64 -25.83 -25.49
C THR A 32 -85.50 -26.07 -24.51
N LEU A 33 -84.28 -26.29 -24.99
CA LEU A 33 -83.08 -26.24 -24.17
C LEU A 33 -82.82 -24.74 -23.92
N GLY A 34 -83.33 -24.23 -22.80
CA GLY A 34 -82.98 -22.88 -22.35
C GLY A 34 -81.54 -22.88 -21.85
N ASP A 35 -80.66 -22.10 -22.48
CA ASP A 35 -79.35 -21.59 -22.02
C ASP A 35 -78.51 -22.51 -21.10
N SER A 36 -78.61 -23.81 -21.29
CA SER A 36 -77.86 -24.80 -20.53
C SER A 36 -76.97 -25.55 -21.51
N THR A 37 -75.67 -25.43 -21.25
CA THR A 37 -74.55 -26.25 -21.76
C THR A 37 -75.02 -27.47 -22.55
N VAL A 38 -74.81 -27.46 -23.87
CA VAL A 38 -74.96 -28.66 -24.70
C VAL A 38 -73.95 -29.68 -24.19
N GLN A 39 -74.42 -30.70 -23.47
CA GLN A 39 -73.55 -31.79 -23.02
C GLN A 39 -73.32 -32.74 -24.20
N PHE A 40 -72.10 -33.25 -24.34
CA PHE A 40 -71.69 -34.10 -25.47
C PHE A 40 -72.56 -35.36 -25.65
N SER A 41 -73.32 -35.77 -24.63
CA SER A 41 -74.31 -36.84 -24.71
C SER A 41 -75.47 -36.55 -25.67
N ASP A 42 -75.75 -35.28 -25.97
CA ASP A 42 -76.83 -34.87 -26.87
C ASP A 42 -76.43 -34.94 -28.37
N LEU A 43 -75.16 -35.24 -28.64
CA LEU A 43 -74.60 -35.41 -29.98
C LEU A 43 -74.55 -36.90 -30.33
N GLN A 44 -75.48 -37.35 -31.17
CA GLN A 44 -75.45 -38.72 -31.71
C GLN A 44 -74.24 -38.85 -32.67
N PRO A 45 -73.32 -39.82 -32.47
CA PRO A 45 -72.15 -39.99 -33.32
C PRO A 45 -72.57 -40.55 -34.68
N LEU A 46 -72.91 -39.67 -35.61
CA LEU A 46 -73.12 -40.01 -37.01
C LEU A 46 -71.78 -39.85 -37.74
N ASN A 47 -70.98 -40.92 -37.71
CA ASN A 47 -69.89 -41.17 -38.64
C ASN A 47 -68.82 -40.05 -38.73
N TYR A 48 -67.91 -40.06 -37.74
CA TYR A 48 -66.54 -39.49 -37.58
C TYR A 48 -66.02 -38.26 -38.34
N LYS A 49 -66.77 -37.59 -39.22
CA LYS A 49 -66.20 -36.55 -40.10
C LYS A 49 -66.89 -35.19 -40.01
N TYR A 50 -68.11 -35.12 -39.49
CA TYR A 50 -68.84 -33.86 -39.41
C TYR A 50 -69.73 -33.80 -38.15
N PHE A 51 -69.62 -32.70 -37.41
CA PHE A 51 -70.69 -32.28 -36.50
C PHE A 51 -71.69 -31.47 -37.32
N TYR A 52 -72.94 -31.94 -37.36
CA TYR A 52 -74.05 -31.19 -37.96
C TYR A 52 -74.79 -30.45 -36.85
N GLY A 53 -74.85 -29.12 -36.94
CA GLY A 53 -75.77 -28.35 -36.11
C GLY A 53 -77.21 -28.78 -36.40
N ARG A 54 -78.02 -29.04 -35.36
CA ARG A 54 -79.40 -29.50 -35.51
C ARG A 54 -80.30 -28.34 -35.95
N TYR A 55 -81.06 -28.55 -37.03
CA TYR A 55 -82.03 -27.61 -37.61
C TYR A 55 -83.07 -27.10 -36.61
N THR A 56 -83.42 -25.81 -36.67
CA THR A 56 -84.61 -25.26 -35.99
C THR A 56 -85.69 -24.72 -36.93
N ASN A 57 -85.46 -24.59 -38.24
CA ASN A 57 -86.53 -24.30 -39.22
C ASN A 57 -86.07 -24.44 -40.69
N SER A 58 -87.03 -24.74 -41.56
CA SER A 58 -86.85 -25.08 -42.98
C SER A 58 -86.31 -23.90 -43.80
N TYR A 59 -85.38 -24.21 -44.72
CA TYR A 59 -84.84 -23.38 -45.84
C TYR A 59 -83.50 -22.64 -45.68
N GLY A 60 -82.56 -23.14 -44.87
CA GLY A 60 -81.15 -22.73 -44.92
C GLY A 60 -80.20 -23.92 -45.11
N ALA A 61 -79.24 -23.84 -46.05
CA ALA A 61 -78.19 -24.84 -46.18
C ALA A 61 -77.39 -24.97 -44.87
N PRO A 62 -77.03 -26.19 -44.42
CA PRO A 62 -76.36 -26.37 -43.14
C PRO A 62 -75.03 -25.61 -43.12
N GLN A 63 -74.83 -24.76 -42.12
CA GLN A 63 -73.51 -24.16 -41.88
C GLN A 63 -72.57 -25.28 -41.45
N LYS A 64 -71.70 -25.69 -42.39
CA LYS A 64 -70.64 -26.66 -42.13
C LYS A 64 -69.62 -26.01 -41.21
N VAL A 65 -69.59 -26.39 -39.94
CA VAL A 65 -68.43 -26.10 -39.09
C VAL A 65 -67.33 -27.07 -39.49
N LYS A 66 -66.51 -26.63 -40.45
CA LYS A 66 -65.38 -27.40 -40.96
C LYS A 66 -64.21 -27.17 -40.00
N PHE A 67 -64.02 -28.07 -39.05
CA PHE A 67 -62.76 -28.12 -38.32
C PHE A 67 -61.68 -28.57 -39.31
N GLY A 68 -60.57 -27.82 -39.38
CA GLY A 68 -59.38 -28.30 -40.10
C GLY A 68 -58.89 -29.61 -39.48
N SER A 69 -58.07 -30.37 -40.20
CA SER A 69 -57.51 -31.67 -39.79
C SER A 69 -56.73 -31.69 -38.46
N MET A 70 -56.63 -30.56 -37.76
CA MET A 70 -55.85 -30.38 -36.55
C MET A 70 -56.66 -30.57 -35.26
N PHE A 71 -58.00 -30.63 -35.31
CA PHE A 71 -58.83 -30.85 -34.12
C PHE A 71 -59.24 -32.32 -34.03
N ASN A 72 -58.63 -33.06 -33.09
CA ASN A 72 -59.06 -34.41 -32.72
C ASN A 72 -59.72 -34.36 -31.35
N PHE A 73 -60.98 -34.79 -31.29
CA PHE A 73 -61.74 -34.88 -30.05
C PHE A 73 -61.75 -36.35 -29.61
N ALA A 74 -60.93 -36.68 -28.60
CA ALA A 74 -60.84 -38.01 -28.03
C ALA A 74 -61.12 -37.93 -26.53
N GLY A 75 -62.30 -38.42 -26.10
CA GLY A 75 -62.78 -38.30 -24.73
C GLY A 75 -63.11 -36.86 -24.32
N ASP A 76 -62.95 -36.55 -23.03
CA ASP A 76 -63.20 -35.22 -22.44
C ASP A 76 -62.09 -34.19 -22.72
N SER A 77 -61.18 -34.48 -23.66
CA SER A 77 -60.06 -33.61 -24.00
C SER A 77 -60.03 -33.25 -25.48
N VAL A 78 -59.81 -31.97 -25.77
CA VAL A 78 -59.51 -31.48 -27.12
C VAL A 78 -58.01 -31.59 -27.31
N THR A 79 -57.55 -32.54 -28.13
CA THR A 79 -56.13 -32.66 -28.48
C THR A 79 -55.93 -32.07 -29.87
N VAL A 80 -55.33 -30.88 -29.94
CA VAL A 80 -54.94 -30.28 -31.21
C VAL A 80 -53.66 -30.95 -31.69
N THR A 81 -53.77 -31.89 -32.64
CA THR A 81 -52.60 -32.52 -33.27
C THR A 81 -52.29 -31.73 -34.53
N ALA A 82 -51.46 -30.70 -34.40
CA ALA A 82 -51.04 -29.90 -35.54
C ALA A 82 -50.19 -30.76 -36.50
N SER A 83 -50.72 -31.02 -37.69
CA SER A 83 -49.98 -31.54 -38.84
C SER A 83 -48.95 -30.50 -39.27
N GLY A 84 -47.68 -30.72 -38.93
CA GLY A 84 -46.54 -30.03 -39.53
C GLY A 84 -46.60 -28.51 -39.41
N GLY A 85 -46.30 -27.99 -38.21
CA GLY A 85 -45.96 -26.58 -38.00
C GLY A 85 -46.99 -25.80 -37.21
N THR A 86 -46.53 -25.29 -36.06
CA THR A 86 -47.11 -24.27 -35.16
C THR A 86 -48.06 -24.78 -34.04
N GLY A 87 -47.84 -24.52 -32.75
CA GLY A 87 -46.88 -23.63 -32.09
C GLY A 87 -46.04 -24.33 -31.04
N ASP A 88 -44.76 -24.51 -31.35
CA ASP A 88 -43.69 -24.48 -30.35
C ASP A 88 -43.05 -23.08 -30.48
N VAL A 89 -42.28 -22.62 -29.50
CA VAL A 89 -41.38 -21.44 -29.62
C VAL A 89 -40.39 -21.62 -30.79
N ASN A 90 -40.39 -22.80 -31.41
CA ASN A 90 -39.51 -23.22 -32.48
C ASN A 90 -40.20 -23.21 -33.87
N GLN A 91 -40.48 -22.03 -34.42
CA GLN A 91 -40.60 -21.85 -35.88
C GLN A 91 -39.20 -21.65 -36.50
N ASN A 92 -38.30 -22.63 -36.35
CA ASN A 92 -36.88 -22.47 -36.72
C ASN A 92 -36.24 -21.17 -36.15
N GLY A 93 -36.76 -20.65 -35.05
CA GLY A 93 -36.22 -19.51 -34.32
C GLY A 93 -36.29 -18.13 -35.01
N ASN A 94 -37.05 -17.92 -36.09
CA ASN A 94 -37.04 -16.64 -36.81
C ASN A 94 -38.44 -16.05 -37.03
N SER A 95 -38.99 -15.39 -36.01
CA SER A 95 -40.14 -14.49 -36.19
C SER A 95 -39.64 -13.19 -36.83
N TYR A 96 -39.66 -13.09 -38.15
CA TYR A 96 -39.32 -11.84 -38.84
C TYR A 96 -40.35 -10.75 -38.50
N GLY A 97 -39.97 -9.86 -37.58
CA GLY A 97 -40.56 -8.53 -37.43
C GLY A 97 -41.66 -8.32 -36.38
N ALA A 98 -42.13 -9.36 -35.68
CA ALA A 98 -43.10 -9.20 -34.59
C ALA A 98 -42.58 -9.76 -33.26
N THR A 99 -42.79 -9.02 -32.16
CA THR A 99 -42.37 -9.42 -30.81
C THR A 99 -43.20 -10.60 -30.30
N MET A 100 -42.55 -11.71 -29.97
CA MET A 100 -43.16 -12.78 -29.18
C MET A 100 -43.14 -12.38 -27.70
N SER A 101 -44.29 -11.97 -27.17
CA SER A 101 -44.44 -11.66 -25.74
C SER A 101 -44.99 -12.88 -25.01
N ILE A 102 -44.15 -13.53 -24.19
CA ILE A 102 -44.56 -14.57 -23.24
C ILE A 102 -44.55 -13.95 -21.85
N GLY A 103 -45.75 -13.71 -21.30
CA GLY A 103 -45.93 -13.15 -19.97
C GLY A 103 -46.58 -14.15 -19.03
N THR A 104 -46.44 -13.90 -17.74
CA THR A 104 -47.26 -14.52 -16.70
C THR A 104 -48.10 -13.43 -16.06
N ASN A 105 -49.42 -13.56 -16.12
CA ASN A 105 -50.31 -12.85 -15.21
C ASN A 105 -50.61 -13.74 -14.00
N ASP A 106 -50.98 -13.12 -12.89
CA ASP A 106 -51.66 -13.77 -11.77
C ASP A 106 -50.86 -14.83 -10.99
N ASN A 107 -49.65 -14.47 -10.53
CA ASN A 107 -48.86 -15.30 -9.61
C ASN A 107 -48.41 -16.67 -10.16
N ASN A 108 -48.49 -16.86 -11.49
CA ASN A 108 -48.03 -18.07 -12.15
C ASN A 108 -46.55 -17.93 -12.53
N GLN A 109 -45.76 -18.99 -12.30
CA GLN A 109 -44.35 -18.99 -12.67
C GLN A 109 -44.18 -19.34 -14.14
N PHE A 110 -43.34 -18.60 -14.86
CA PHE A 110 -42.86 -19.04 -16.16
C PHE A 110 -41.65 -19.94 -15.92
N ARG A 111 -41.66 -21.16 -16.47
CA ARG A 111 -40.58 -22.13 -16.28
C ARG A 111 -40.19 -22.75 -17.60
N LEU A 112 -38.90 -22.75 -17.89
CA LEU A 112 -38.30 -23.56 -18.95
C LEU A 112 -37.61 -24.74 -18.29
N ARG A 113 -38.06 -25.95 -18.62
CA ARG A 113 -37.51 -27.20 -18.08
C ARG A 113 -36.87 -28.00 -19.20
N THR A 114 -35.76 -28.65 -18.91
CA THR A 114 -35.17 -29.68 -19.78
C THR A 114 -35.01 -30.97 -19.00
N ASN A 115 -35.53 -32.07 -19.56
CA ASN A 115 -35.51 -33.39 -18.92
C ASN A 115 -36.05 -33.38 -17.47
N GLY A 116 -37.18 -32.70 -17.25
CA GLY A 116 -37.81 -32.56 -15.92
C GLY A 116 -37.14 -31.56 -14.96
N VAL A 117 -35.92 -31.11 -15.27
CA VAL A 117 -35.17 -30.13 -14.47
C VAL A 117 -35.49 -28.72 -14.94
N GLU A 118 -35.89 -27.86 -14.01
CA GLU A 118 -36.07 -26.44 -14.28
C GLU A 118 -34.71 -25.78 -14.51
N ARG A 119 -34.52 -25.18 -15.69
CA ARG A 119 -33.27 -24.49 -16.07
C ARG A 119 -33.39 -22.99 -15.92
N PHE A 120 -34.59 -22.48 -16.15
CA PHE A 120 -34.90 -21.07 -16.07
C PHE A 120 -36.31 -20.92 -15.53
N SER A 121 -36.51 -19.98 -14.62
CA SER A 121 -37.83 -19.52 -14.26
C SER A 121 -37.89 -18.02 -13.99
N ILE A 122 -39.04 -17.44 -14.28
CA ILE A 122 -39.45 -16.14 -13.77
C ILE A 122 -40.49 -16.45 -12.70
N THR A 123 -40.07 -16.36 -11.45
CA THR A 123 -40.91 -16.66 -10.29
C THR A 123 -41.63 -15.41 -9.84
N THR A 124 -42.92 -15.48 -9.55
CA THR A 124 -43.66 -14.35 -8.98
C THR A 124 -43.31 -14.19 -7.50
N GLY A 125 -42.75 -13.04 -7.13
CA GLY A 125 -42.69 -12.61 -5.74
C GLY A 125 -44.07 -12.12 -5.25
N THR A 126 -44.22 -11.88 -3.95
CA THR A 126 -45.42 -11.26 -3.37
C THR A 126 -45.65 -9.81 -3.83
N SER A 127 -44.70 -9.22 -4.55
CA SER A 127 -44.82 -7.95 -5.27
C SER A 127 -44.63 -8.18 -6.77
N THR A 128 -45.20 -7.28 -7.57
CA THR A 128 -45.42 -7.28 -9.02
C THR A 128 -44.20 -7.50 -9.94
N GLY A 129 -43.03 -7.88 -9.41
CA GLY A 129 -41.80 -8.17 -10.16
C GLY A 129 -41.41 -9.64 -10.02
N GLY A 130 -41.34 -10.36 -11.14
CA GLY A 130 -40.84 -11.72 -11.13
C GLY A 130 -39.31 -11.77 -10.91
N LEU A 131 -38.82 -12.68 -10.08
CA LEU A 131 -37.39 -12.95 -9.91
C LEU A 131 -36.89 -13.84 -11.06
N PHE A 132 -35.83 -13.41 -11.74
CA PHE A 132 -35.06 -14.26 -12.64
C PHE A 132 -34.33 -15.31 -11.79
N ASN A 133 -34.66 -16.59 -11.99
CA ASN A 133 -34.02 -17.68 -11.29
C ASN A 133 -33.42 -18.68 -12.28
N GLN A 134 -32.13 -18.93 -12.15
CA GLN A 134 -31.43 -19.96 -12.89
C GLN A 134 -31.13 -21.14 -11.97
N ASN A 135 -31.96 -22.18 -12.08
CA ASN A 135 -31.82 -23.39 -11.29
C ASN A 135 -30.92 -24.40 -12.02
N TYR A 136 -29.93 -24.96 -11.32
CA TYR A 136 -29.04 -26.04 -11.76
C TYR A 136 -27.96 -25.72 -12.81
N VAL A 137 -26.80 -25.30 -12.30
CA VAL A 137 -25.50 -25.38 -12.99
C VAL A 137 -24.64 -26.39 -12.24
N THR A 138 -24.51 -27.61 -12.77
CA THR A 138 -23.66 -28.64 -12.14
C THR A 138 -22.27 -28.55 -12.73
N ALA A 139 -21.30 -28.10 -11.91
CA ALA A 139 -19.89 -28.18 -12.23
C ALA A 139 -19.31 -29.52 -11.76
N THR A 140 -18.47 -30.17 -12.58
CA THR A 140 -17.58 -31.24 -12.11
C THR A 140 -16.46 -30.64 -11.25
N THR A 141 -15.90 -31.42 -10.33
CA THR A 141 -15.12 -30.98 -9.15
C THR A 141 -14.03 -29.91 -9.36
N ASN A 142 -13.48 -29.74 -10.57
CA ASN A 142 -12.43 -28.76 -10.85
C ASN A 142 -12.67 -27.90 -12.12
N ALA A 143 -13.92 -27.70 -12.55
CA ALA A 143 -14.24 -26.87 -13.71
C ALA A 143 -15.08 -25.64 -13.33
N VAL A 144 -14.69 -24.47 -13.83
CA VAL A 144 -15.56 -23.28 -13.80
C VAL A 144 -16.67 -23.50 -14.81
N VAL A 145 -17.93 -23.31 -14.39
CA VAL A 145 -19.08 -23.35 -15.30
C VAL A 145 -19.76 -22.00 -15.30
N ASP A 146 -19.92 -21.40 -16.47
CA ASP A 146 -20.60 -20.14 -16.65
C ASP A 146 -22.11 -20.34 -16.56
N ALA A 147 -22.71 -19.86 -15.48
CA ALA A 147 -24.16 -19.83 -15.33
C ALA A 147 -24.78 -18.80 -16.30
N ILE A 148 -24.19 -17.60 -16.34
CA ILE A 148 -24.69 -16.49 -17.14
C ILE A 148 -23.55 -16.00 -18.03
N THR A 149 -23.71 -16.12 -19.35
CA THR A 149 -22.80 -15.54 -20.34
C THR A 149 -23.44 -14.29 -20.93
N ILE A 150 -22.78 -13.14 -20.75
CA ILE A 150 -23.17 -11.88 -21.38
C ILE A 150 -22.16 -11.59 -22.48
N ASN A 151 -22.62 -11.58 -23.73
CA ASN A 151 -21.76 -11.34 -24.87
C ASN A 151 -22.12 -10.01 -25.54
N ALA A 152 -21.21 -9.04 -25.49
CA ALA A 152 -21.34 -7.78 -26.21
C ALA A 152 -20.56 -7.86 -27.52
N THR A 153 -21.25 -7.70 -28.64
CA THR A 153 -20.62 -7.63 -29.97
C THR A 153 -20.62 -6.18 -30.47
N SER A 154 -19.52 -5.78 -31.11
CA SER A 154 -19.40 -4.47 -31.78
C SER A 154 -19.45 -4.69 -33.29
N THR A 155 -20.16 -3.82 -34.01
CA THR A 155 -20.12 -3.78 -35.49
C THR A 155 -18.94 -2.98 -36.04
N GLY A 156 -18.17 -2.29 -35.16
CA GLY A 156 -16.96 -1.55 -35.49
C GLY A 156 -15.72 -2.02 -34.73
N THR A 157 -14.60 -1.32 -34.92
CA THR A 157 -13.34 -1.61 -34.20
C THR A 157 -13.53 -1.40 -32.70
N ILE A 158 -13.25 -2.42 -31.91
CA ILE A 158 -13.40 -2.38 -30.44
C ILE A 158 -12.33 -1.46 -29.85
N ALA A 159 -12.74 -0.55 -28.97
CA ALA A 159 -11.87 0.40 -28.28
C ALA A 159 -11.75 0.07 -26.78
N THR A 160 -10.80 0.72 -26.10
CA THR A 160 -10.69 0.69 -24.63
C THR A 160 -12.01 1.07 -23.97
N ASN A 161 -12.37 0.40 -22.87
CA ASN A 161 -13.65 0.49 -22.16
C ASN A 161 -14.85 -0.18 -22.83
N PHE A 162 -14.64 -0.94 -23.92
CA PHE A 162 -15.70 -1.79 -24.45
C PHE A 162 -15.96 -2.99 -23.51
N GLY A 163 -17.23 -3.23 -23.20
CA GLY A 163 -17.65 -4.33 -22.33
C GLY A 163 -19.16 -4.33 -22.08
N SER A 164 -19.59 -5.25 -21.24
CA SER A 164 -20.98 -5.37 -20.77
C SER A 164 -21.01 -5.35 -19.25
N GLY A 165 -22.13 -4.99 -18.62
CA GLY A 165 -22.18 -4.94 -17.17
C GLY A 165 -23.58 -5.10 -16.58
N PHE A 166 -23.60 -5.34 -15.27
CA PHE A 166 -24.81 -5.30 -14.47
C PHE A 166 -25.00 -3.88 -13.95
N LYS A 167 -26.21 -3.35 -14.17
CA LYS A 167 -26.66 -2.06 -13.64
C LYS A 167 -27.75 -2.32 -12.61
N PHE A 168 -27.51 -1.88 -11.38
CA PHE A 168 -28.47 -1.97 -10.30
C PHE A 168 -29.17 -0.63 -10.16
N THR A 169 -30.50 -0.62 -10.17
CA THR A 169 -31.30 0.59 -9.99
C THR A 169 -32.37 0.38 -8.94
N ALA A 170 -32.71 1.41 -8.18
CA ALA A 170 -33.84 1.39 -7.25
C ALA A 170 -34.49 2.78 -7.17
N PRO A 171 -35.79 2.85 -6.86
CA PRO A 171 -36.44 4.12 -6.55
C PRO A 171 -35.84 4.76 -5.29
N SER A 172 -35.60 6.06 -5.33
CA SER A 172 -35.33 6.87 -4.13
C SER A 172 -36.60 7.04 -3.27
N ASN A 173 -36.46 7.69 -2.12
CA ASN A 173 -37.60 8.11 -1.29
C ASN A 173 -38.58 9.07 -2.01
N THR A 174 -38.20 9.62 -3.17
CA THR A 174 -39.07 10.45 -4.03
C THR A 174 -39.69 9.67 -5.19
N GLY A 175 -39.53 8.34 -5.23
CA GLY A 175 -40.07 7.47 -6.29
C GLY A 175 -39.31 7.51 -7.62
N ILE A 176 -38.23 8.29 -7.72
CA ILE A 176 -37.40 8.38 -8.93
C ILE A 176 -36.43 7.20 -8.94
N VAL A 177 -36.42 6.41 -10.01
CA VAL A 177 -35.43 5.35 -10.20
C VAL A 177 -34.04 5.96 -10.38
N ARG A 178 -33.11 5.57 -9.51
CA ARG A 178 -31.70 6.00 -9.53
C ARG A 178 -30.80 4.79 -9.70
N ASP A 179 -29.57 5.04 -10.12
CA ASP A 179 -28.54 4.01 -10.25
C ASP A 179 -27.89 3.76 -8.90
N LEU A 180 -27.93 2.54 -8.38
CA LEU A 180 -27.27 2.21 -7.12
C LEU A 180 -25.80 1.84 -7.34
N ALA A 181 -25.56 0.91 -8.26
CA ALA A 181 -24.25 0.34 -8.48
C ALA A 181 -24.09 -0.20 -9.90
N TYR A 182 -22.84 -0.38 -10.30
CA TYR A 182 -22.45 -1.02 -11.54
C TYR A 182 -21.34 -2.02 -11.29
N ILE A 183 -21.46 -3.19 -11.92
CA ILE A 183 -20.36 -4.13 -12.10
C ILE A 183 -20.12 -4.23 -13.60
N SER A 184 -18.96 -3.78 -14.07
CA SER A 184 -18.68 -3.65 -15.51
C SER A 184 -17.33 -4.29 -15.84
N PRO A 185 -17.29 -5.53 -16.33
CA PRO A 185 -16.13 -6.03 -17.05
C PRO A 185 -15.93 -5.28 -18.37
N TYR A 186 -14.70 -4.95 -18.69
CA TYR A 186 -14.34 -4.25 -19.92
C TYR A 186 -12.90 -4.53 -20.36
N TRP A 187 -12.61 -4.26 -21.63
CA TRP A 187 -11.26 -4.32 -22.18
C TRP A 187 -10.47 -3.05 -21.84
N THR A 188 -9.35 -3.20 -21.15
CA THR A 188 -8.36 -2.11 -21.01
C THR A 188 -7.47 -2.02 -22.26
N SER A 189 -7.26 -3.15 -22.95
CA SER A 189 -6.73 -3.26 -24.30
C SER A 189 -7.51 -4.33 -25.05
N ALA A 190 -8.09 -4.00 -26.20
CA ALA A 190 -8.94 -4.89 -26.99
C ALA A 190 -8.23 -5.41 -28.26
N THR A 191 -6.91 -5.62 -28.20
CA THR A 191 -6.14 -6.17 -29.31
C THR A 191 -5.86 -7.65 -29.10
N ASN A 192 -5.95 -8.47 -30.15
CA ASN A 192 -5.71 -9.92 -30.09
C ASN A 192 -4.33 -10.32 -29.57
N SER A 193 -3.38 -9.38 -29.54
CA SER A 193 -2.02 -9.58 -29.01
C SER A 193 -1.87 -9.22 -27.53
N LEU A 194 -2.84 -8.49 -26.93
CA LEU A 194 -2.82 -8.00 -25.56
C LEU A 194 -4.26 -7.90 -25.04
N GLU A 195 -4.86 -9.04 -24.71
CA GLU A 195 -6.21 -9.15 -24.18
C GLU A 195 -6.25 -8.81 -22.68
N ASN A 196 -6.22 -7.52 -22.36
CA ASN A 196 -6.28 -7.08 -20.98
C ASN A 196 -7.69 -6.70 -20.61
N SER A 197 -8.22 -7.36 -19.59
CA SER A 197 -9.52 -7.05 -19.02
C SER A 197 -9.38 -6.43 -17.64
N ALA A 198 -10.41 -5.67 -17.27
CA ALA A 198 -10.60 -5.17 -15.93
C ALA A 198 -12.08 -5.32 -15.53
N ILE A 199 -12.32 -5.36 -14.23
CA ILE A 199 -13.66 -5.28 -13.65
C ILE A 199 -13.72 -4.01 -12.81
N LYS A 200 -14.73 -3.18 -13.12
CA LYS A 200 -15.01 -1.94 -12.39
C LYS A 200 -16.23 -2.10 -11.51
N PHE A 201 -16.08 -1.73 -10.25
CA PHE A 201 -17.18 -1.53 -9.30
C PHE A 201 -17.40 -0.04 -9.11
N ARG A 202 -18.61 0.42 -9.42
CA ARG A 202 -19.02 1.81 -9.23
C ARG A 202 -20.23 1.84 -8.32
N ILE A 203 -20.24 2.77 -7.37
CA ILE A 203 -21.37 3.03 -6.49
C ILE A 203 -21.77 4.50 -6.69
N GLN A 204 -23.07 4.78 -6.69
CA GLN A 204 -23.53 6.15 -6.78
C GLN A 204 -23.35 6.86 -5.44
N ASN A 205 -22.75 8.05 -5.49
CA ASN A 205 -22.65 8.95 -4.35
C ASN A 205 -23.14 10.35 -4.74
N PHE A 206 -24.22 10.83 -4.10
CA PHE A 206 -24.84 12.15 -4.33
C PHE A 206 -25.02 12.56 -5.80
N GLY A 207 -25.57 11.67 -6.63
CA GLY A 207 -25.89 11.98 -8.03
C GLY A 207 -24.70 11.90 -9.00
N THR A 208 -23.50 11.61 -8.51
CA THR A 208 -22.34 11.30 -9.36
C THR A 208 -21.99 9.82 -9.21
N ILE A 209 -21.68 9.15 -10.33
CA ILE A 209 -21.19 7.77 -10.30
C ILE A 209 -19.67 7.84 -10.14
N SER A 210 -19.16 7.53 -8.94
CA SER A 210 -17.71 7.44 -8.72
C SER A 210 -17.23 6.01 -8.97
N THR A 211 -16.02 5.88 -9.51
CA THR A 211 -15.32 4.60 -9.53
C THR A 211 -14.66 4.42 -8.19
N GLU A 212 -15.02 3.36 -7.46
CA GLU A 212 -14.50 3.12 -6.12
C GLU A 212 -13.42 2.04 -6.13
N MET A 213 -13.64 0.98 -6.94
CA MET A 213 -12.72 -0.16 -7.03
C MET A 213 -12.58 -0.64 -8.46
N GLU A 214 -11.34 -0.88 -8.88
CA GLU A 214 -11.02 -1.51 -10.15
C GLU A 214 -10.01 -2.63 -9.94
N LEU A 215 -10.36 -3.83 -10.40
CA LEU A 215 -9.48 -4.99 -10.48
C LEU A 215 -9.01 -5.12 -11.91
N MET A 216 -7.71 -5.02 -12.14
CA MET A 216 -7.12 -5.12 -13.48
C MET A 216 -6.14 -6.27 -13.54
N ASN A 217 -6.13 -7.00 -14.66
CA ASN A 217 -5.00 -7.83 -15.00
C ASN A 217 -3.93 -6.95 -15.66
N SER A 218 -2.73 -6.84 -15.07
CA SER A 218 -1.62 -6.17 -15.74
C SER A 218 -0.77 -7.20 -16.48
N ASN A 219 -0.38 -6.86 -17.72
CA ASN A 219 0.53 -7.69 -18.52
C ASN A 219 1.94 -7.85 -17.93
N ILE A 220 2.19 -7.32 -16.73
CA ILE A 220 3.51 -7.26 -16.10
C ILE A 220 3.62 -8.19 -14.87
N GLY A 221 2.72 -9.18 -14.75
CA GLY A 221 2.87 -10.27 -13.78
C GLY A 221 2.24 -10.04 -12.40
N GLY A 222 1.24 -9.17 -12.30
CA GLY A 222 0.46 -8.98 -11.08
C GLY A 222 -0.89 -8.31 -11.31
N GLY A 223 -1.93 -8.81 -10.67
CA GLY A 223 -3.22 -8.13 -10.60
C GLY A 223 -3.09 -6.81 -9.86
N VAL A 224 -3.69 -5.75 -10.39
CA VAL A 224 -3.68 -4.42 -9.76
C VAL A 224 -5.06 -4.16 -9.16
N LEU A 225 -5.09 -3.88 -7.86
CA LEU A 225 -6.25 -3.32 -7.17
C LEU A 225 -6.09 -1.80 -7.10
N LYS A 226 -6.91 -1.06 -7.85
CA LYS A 226 -7.04 0.38 -7.74
C LYS A 226 -8.22 0.71 -6.84
N LEU A 227 -7.97 1.51 -5.82
CA LEU A 227 -8.99 2.05 -4.92
C LEU A 227 -8.97 3.56 -5.07
N ASN A 228 -10.04 4.13 -5.61
CA ASN A 228 -10.14 5.56 -5.88
C ASN A 228 -11.11 6.17 -4.86
N SER A 229 -10.54 6.72 -3.78
CA SER A 229 -11.29 7.35 -2.70
C SER A 229 -10.82 8.78 -2.49
N VAL A 230 -11.78 9.70 -2.33
CA VAL A 230 -11.53 11.10 -1.91
C VAL A 230 -11.32 11.17 -0.38
N TYR A 231 -11.73 10.13 0.35
CA TYR A 231 -11.60 10.01 1.80
C TYR A 231 -10.52 8.98 2.18
N PRO A 232 -10.04 8.96 3.44
CA PRO A 232 -9.08 7.96 3.91
C PRO A 232 -9.55 6.54 3.60
N LEU A 233 -8.69 5.77 2.94
CA LEU A 233 -8.93 4.36 2.68
C LEU A 233 -8.40 3.54 3.86
N THR A 234 -9.31 2.89 4.58
CA THR A 234 -8.94 1.87 5.58
C THR A 234 -8.91 0.51 4.89
N ILE A 235 -7.73 -0.08 4.74
CA ILE A 235 -7.59 -1.49 4.36
C ILE A 235 -7.22 -2.27 5.61
N ASP A 236 -8.21 -2.91 6.22
CA ASP A 236 -8.01 -3.76 7.41
C ASP A 236 -7.70 -5.20 7.00
N GLY A 237 -6.90 -5.90 7.81
CA GLY A 237 -6.61 -7.33 7.64
C GLY A 237 -5.72 -7.71 6.45
N LEU A 238 -5.00 -6.77 5.82
CA LEU A 238 -4.00 -7.12 4.81
C LEU A 238 -2.83 -7.87 5.46
N ASN A 239 -2.75 -9.17 5.18
CA ASN A 239 -1.60 -9.98 5.52
C ASN A 239 -0.57 -9.85 4.39
N PHE A 240 0.38 -8.92 4.55
CA PHE A 240 1.49 -8.80 3.61
C PHE A 240 2.36 -10.07 3.71
N ALA A 241 2.43 -10.83 2.63
CA ALA A 241 3.23 -12.03 2.58
C ALA A 241 4.71 -11.65 2.78
N PRO A 242 5.45 -12.35 3.67
CA PRO A 242 6.87 -12.10 3.83
C PRO A 242 7.59 -12.33 2.50
N ASN A 243 8.58 -11.50 2.20
CA ASN A 243 9.43 -11.54 0.99
C ASN A 243 8.77 -11.11 -0.35
N VAL A 244 7.61 -10.45 -0.33
CA VAL A 244 7.04 -9.81 -1.53
C VAL A 244 7.26 -8.31 -1.48
N GLY A 245 7.82 -7.73 -2.55
CA GLY A 245 7.97 -6.29 -2.68
C GLY A 245 6.62 -5.62 -2.95
N TYR A 246 6.18 -4.73 -2.07
CA TYR A 246 4.97 -3.93 -2.25
C TYR A 246 5.36 -2.53 -2.68
N THR A 247 4.86 -2.09 -3.83
CA THR A 247 5.10 -0.74 -4.34
C THR A 247 3.88 0.11 -4.07
N PHE A 248 4.01 1.16 -3.25
CA PHE A 248 3.01 2.20 -3.13
C PHE A 248 3.31 3.26 -4.18
N GLY A 249 2.36 3.54 -5.08
CA GLY A 249 2.54 4.51 -6.15
C GLY A 249 2.77 5.94 -5.65
N PRO A 250 3.22 6.86 -6.53
CA PRO A 250 3.41 8.26 -6.16
C PRO A 250 2.10 8.87 -5.64
N CYS A 251 2.16 9.59 -4.52
CA CYS A 251 1.03 10.35 -3.97
C CYS A 251 1.39 11.84 -3.85
N ILE A 252 0.39 12.72 -4.02
CA ILE A 252 0.56 14.20 -4.00
C ILE A 252 0.45 14.75 -2.55
N GLY A 253 0.43 13.88 -1.53
CA GLY A 253 0.29 14.25 -0.12
C GLY A 253 1.26 13.49 0.79
N PRO A 254 1.38 13.87 2.07
CA PRO A 254 2.23 13.17 3.02
C PRO A 254 1.74 11.73 3.21
N TRP A 255 2.68 10.79 3.19
CA TRP A 255 2.40 9.40 3.52
C TRP A 255 2.42 9.23 5.03
N THR A 256 1.26 8.96 5.63
CA THR A 256 1.15 8.65 7.05
C THR A 256 0.93 7.14 7.20
N MET A 257 1.97 6.41 7.60
CA MET A 257 1.80 5.05 8.12
C MET A 257 1.60 5.12 9.63
N THR A 258 0.44 4.69 10.09
CA THR A 258 0.18 4.52 11.53
C THR A 258 0.07 3.03 11.81
N THR A 259 1.00 2.48 12.59
CA THR A 259 0.90 1.10 13.08
C THR A 259 0.14 1.11 14.41
N SER A 260 -0.94 0.35 14.52
CA SER A 260 -1.73 0.23 15.77
C SER A 260 -1.29 -0.94 16.67
N GLN A 261 -0.26 -1.70 16.30
CA GLN A 261 0.23 -2.82 17.08
C GLN A 261 1.06 -2.33 18.28
N ALA A 262 0.59 -2.63 19.49
CA ALA A 262 1.23 -2.33 20.78
C ALA A 262 2.52 -3.16 21.06
N SER A 263 3.11 -3.80 20.05
CA SER A 263 4.31 -4.61 20.18
C SER A 263 5.55 -3.85 19.70
N ASN A 264 6.17 -3.08 20.61
CA ASN A 264 7.58 -2.66 20.74
C ASN A 264 8.53 -2.38 19.54
N ALA A 265 8.14 -2.45 18.27
CA ALA A 265 9.00 -2.03 17.16
C ALA A 265 8.20 -1.85 15.86
N ALA A 266 7.52 -0.71 15.70
CA ALA A 266 7.10 -0.25 14.39
C ALA A 266 8.31 0.37 13.67
N ALA A 267 9.22 -0.46 13.17
CA ALA A 267 10.32 0.01 12.35
C ALA A 267 9.80 0.26 10.92
N ILE A 268 9.73 1.53 10.49
CA ILE A 268 9.65 1.83 9.07
C ILE A 268 11.03 1.52 8.48
N ASN A 269 11.20 0.29 8.00
CA ASN A 269 12.47 -0.18 7.47
C ASN A 269 12.59 0.23 5.99
N LEU A 270 13.15 1.42 5.73
CA LEU A 270 13.48 1.87 4.37
C LEU A 270 14.81 1.25 3.91
N SER A 271 14.79 -0.01 3.48
CA SER A 271 15.97 -0.66 2.88
C SER A 271 16.01 -0.42 1.37
N THR A 272 17.05 0.26 0.87
CA THR A 272 17.38 0.29 -0.55
C THR A 272 18.46 -0.77 -0.82
N THR A 273 18.17 -1.78 -1.63
CA THR A 273 19.11 -2.85 -1.99
C THR A 273 19.85 -2.60 -3.32
N GLY A 274 19.83 -1.37 -3.84
CA GLY A 274 20.49 -0.99 -5.09
C GLY A 274 21.75 -0.16 -4.86
N SER A 275 22.85 -0.51 -5.55
CA SER A 275 24.04 0.32 -5.66
C SER A 275 23.66 1.71 -6.23
N GLY A 276 23.78 2.76 -5.41
CA GLY A 276 23.49 4.15 -5.78
C GLY A 276 22.17 4.73 -5.25
N SER A 277 21.39 4.00 -4.44
CA SER A 277 20.11 4.49 -3.90
C SER A 277 20.25 5.02 -2.47
N GLY A 278 20.31 6.34 -2.31
CA GLY A 278 20.24 7.00 -1.00
C GLY A 278 18.79 7.17 -0.53
N THR A 279 18.49 6.76 0.70
CA THR A 279 17.24 7.10 1.37
C THR A 279 17.39 8.46 2.04
N THR A 280 16.71 9.49 1.52
CA THR A 280 16.69 10.82 2.15
C THR A 280 15.53 10.92 3.11
N ILE A 281 15.80 10.90 4.42
CA ILE A 281 14.83 11.34 5.44
C ILE A 281 14.97 12.86 5.58
N SER A 282 14.27 13.63 4.74
CA SER A 282 14.29 15.10 4.87
C SER A 282 13.26 15.54 5.91
N ASN A 283 13.68 16.36 6.88
CA ASN A 283 12.79 17.11 7.79
C ASN A 283 12.00 16.31 8.84
N GLY A 284 12.49 15.13 9.26
CA GLY A 284 11.90 14.41 10.38
C GLY A 284 12.30 15.00 11.74
N THR A 285 11.39 15.66 12.44
CA THR A 285 11.57 15.95 13.88
C THR A 285 11.35 14.64 14.65
N PHE A 286 12.43 14.04 15.17
CA PHE A 286 12.30 12.90 16.07
C PHE A 286 12.03 13.41 17.48
N SER A 287 10.76 13.38 17.89
CA SER A 287 10.32 13.77 19.24
C SER A 287 9.78 12.56 19.98
N ALA A 288 10.51 12.09 21.00
CA ALA A 288 10.01 11.08 21.92
C ALA A 288 9.34 11.78 23.11
N ALA A 289 8.02 11.97 23.03
CA ALA A 289 7.24 12.44 24.16
C ALA A 289 7.08 11.27 25.15
N ASN A 290 7.87 11.29 26.23
CA ASN A 290 7.71 10.46 27.42
C ASN A 290 8.20 8.99 27.32
N PRO A 291 9.51 8.76 27.14
CA PRO A 291 10.01 7.40 27.01
C PRO A 291 10.36 6.87 28.42
N THR A 292 9.60 5.90 28.93
CA THR A 292 10.00 5.06 30.08
C THR A 292 11.13 4.07 29.72
N SER A 293 11.66 4.19 28.50
CA SER A 293 12.76 3.41 27.90
C SER A 293 13.62 4.34 27.03
N SER A 294 14.78 3.91 26.52
CA SER A 294 15.70 4.80 25.80
C SER A 294 15.13 5.29 24.46
N ALA A 295 14.92 6.61 24.31
CA ALA A 295 14.73 7.21 22.98
C ALA A 295 16.10 7.36 22.30
N SER A 296 16.33 6.61 21.23
CA SER A 296 17.59 6.69 20.48
C SER A 296 17.30 6.81 18.99
N LEU A 297 18.02 7.71 18.33
CA LEU A 297 18.22 7.65 16.88
C LEU A 297 19.46 6.77 16.66
N ILE A 298 19.23 5.52 16.29
CA ILE A 298 20.29 4.58 15.96
C ILE A 298 20.52 4.65 14.45
N ILE A 299 21.66 5.20 14.04
CA ILE A 299 22.14 5.12 12.65
C ILE A 299 23.12 3.94 12.58
N ASP A 300 22.58 2.73 12.58
CA ASP A 300 23.37 1.51 12.41
C ASP A 300 23.42 1.13 10.94
N GLY A 301 24.52 1.46 10.28
CA GLY A 301 24.85 0.87 8.99
C GLY A 301 25.95 -0.17 9.18
N SER A 302 25.65 -1.41 8.79
CA SER A 302 26.70 -2.42 8.59
C SER A 302 27.04 -2.46 7.11
N VAL A 303 28.32 -2.31 6.78
CA VAL A 303 28.82 -2.52 5.42
C VAL A 303 29.81 -3.66 5.45
N THR A 304 29.37 -4.79 4.91
CA THR A 304 30.25 -5.91 4.61
C THR A 304 30.77 -5.72 3.20
N ALA A 305 31.98 -5.17 3.07
CA ALA A 305 32.65 -5.10 1.77
C ALA A 305 33.06 -6.51 1.31
N THR A 306 32.32 -7.09 0.38
CA THR A 306 32.65 -8.38 -0.24
C THR A 306 33.47 -8.16 -1.52
N GLY A 307 34.75 -7.82 -1.37
CA GLY A 307 35.68 -7.71 -2.52
C GLY A 307 36.97 -6.95 -2.21
N ALA A 308 38.02 -7.18 -3.02
CA ALA A 308 39.34 -6.57 -2.89
C ALA A 308 39.40 -5.09 -3.36
N GLY A 309 38.37 -4.30 -3.06
CA GLY A 309 38.26 -2.88 -3.42
C GLY A 309 38.45 -1.94 -2.22
N SER A 310 39.01 -0.76 -2.46
CA SER A 310 39.05 0.33 -1.47
C SER A 310 37.65 0.94 -1.36
N ASN A 311 36.96 0.69 -0.25
CA ASN A 311 35.62 1.24 -0.01
C ASN A 311 35.70 2.31 1.08
N ASN A 312 35.09 3.48 0.84
CA ASN A 312 34.91 4.52 1.85
C ASN A 312 33.51 4.38 2.43
N TYR A 313 33.43 4.16 3.74
CA TYR A 313 32.16 4.07 4.45
C TYR A 313 31.94 5.30 5.33
N THR A 314 30.76 5.90 5.23
CA THR A 314 30.35 7.05 6.04
C THR A 314 28.97 6.77 6.63
N ALA A 315 28.91 6.47 7.94
CA ALA A 315 27.65 6.30 8.66
C ALA A 315 26.91 7.64 8.87
N LEU A 316 27.67 8.69 9.18
CA LEU A 316 27.16 10.04 9.40
C LEU A 316 28.09 11.06 8.72
N SER A 317 27.55 11.81 7.76
CA SER A 317 28.24 12.93 7.11
C SER A 317 27.52 14.22 7.46
N ILE A 318 28.21 15.16 8.10
CA ILE A 318 27.69 16.50 8.39
C ILE A 318 28.41 17.49 7.47
N ASN A 319 27.83 17.75 6.29
CA ASN A 319 28.42 18.62 5.27
C ASN A 319 27.69 19.97 5.24
N ASN A 320 27.91 20.78 6.27
CA ASN A 320 27.26 22.09 6.37
C ASN A 320 28.03 23.16 5.57
N THR A 321 27.33 23.89 4.71
CA THR A 321 27.84 25.12 4.09
C THR A 321 27.31 26.30 4.88
N PHE A 322 28.21 27.03 5.55
CA PHE A 322 27.86 28.26 6.25
C PHE A 322 28.27 29.45 5.39
N SER A 323 27.29 30.25 4.97
CA SER A 323 27.52 31.49 4.21
C SER A 323 27.08 32.68 5.05
N GLU A 324 28.00 33.23 5.84
CA GLU A 324 27.76 34.48 6.56
C GLU A 324 28.24 35.65 5.70
N SER A 325 27.32 36.27 4.95
CA SER A 325 27.56 37.52 4.23
C SER A 325 27.05 38.72 5.04
N GLY A 326 27.82 39.80 5.15
CA GLY A 326 27.30 41.11 5.59
C GLY A 326 27.51 41.51 7.05
N GLY A 327 28.70 41.33 7.64
CA GLY A 327 29.04 41.91 8.96
C GLY A 327 28.30 41.30 10.16
N HIS A 328 27.72 40.12 10.01
CA HIS A 328 27.03 39.41 11.07
C HIS A 328 28.02 38.85 12.11
N THR A 329 27.62 38.89 13.38
CA THR A 329 28.38 38.36 14.52
C THR A 329 27.58 37.23 15.17
N GLY A 330 27.63 36.04 14.56
CA GLY A 330 26.96 34.83 15.04
C GLY A 330 27.95 33.75 15.47
N ILE A 331 27.49 32.78 16.28
CA ILE A 331 28.24 31.54 16.53
C ILE A 331 27.63 30.45 15.65
N THR A 332 28.33 30.08 14.59
CA THR A 332 27.94 28.96 13.72
C THR A 332 28.42 27.63 14.30
N ARG A 333 27.58 26.59 14.28
CA ARG A 333 27.91 25.27 14.85
C ARG A 333 27.53 24.16 13.87
N GLY A 334 28.45 23.23 13.64
CA GLY A 334 28.20 22.03 12.83
C GLY A 334 27.53 20.91 13.62
N LEU A 335 28.20 20.45 14.68
CA LEU A 335 27.67 19.55 15.69
C LEU A 335 27.64 20.30 17.02
N TYR A 336 26.44 20.41 17.63
CA TYR A 336 26.27 21.03 18.94
C TYR A 336 25.65 20.03 19.91
N VAL A 337 26.39 19.68 20.95
CA VAL A 337 25.96 18.77 22.01
C VAL A 337 25.89 19.56 23.31
N ASN A 338 24.68 19.82 23.80
CA ASN A 338 24.44 20.61 25.02
C ASN A 338 23.40 19.92 25.88
N ASN A 339 23.84 18.87 26.57
CA ASN A 339 22.96 18.09 27.43
C ASN A 339 22.91 18.69 28.83
N THR A 340 21.69 18.84 29.36
CA THR A 340 21.46 19.18 30.77
C THR A 340 21.38 17.88 31.56
N LEU A 341 22.33 17.67 32.47
CA LEU A 341 22.38 16.48 33.32
C LEU A 341 22.04 16.86 34.75
N THR A 342 21.05 16.21 35.33
CA THR A 342 20.60 16.51 36.70
C THR A 342 21.25 15.58 37.73
N THR A 343 21.52 14.31 37.40
CA THR A 343 22.15 13.32 38.30
C THR A 343 22.86 12.13 37.57
N PRO A 344 23.92 12.32 36.76
CA PRO A 344 24.57 11.20 36.06
C PRO A 344 25.70 10.55 36.88
N ASN A 345 25.75 9.22 36.87
CA ASN A 345 26.92 8.45 37.33
C ASN A 345 28.01 8.32 36.25
N ASP A 346 27.62 8.29 34.97
CA ASP A 346 28.52 8.35 33.79
C ASP A 346 27.78 9.09 32.67
N TYR A 347 28.47 9.98 31.97
CA TYR A 347 27.95 10.67 30.79
C TYR A 347 29.06 10.97 29.80
N ARG A 348 28.81 10.61 28.54
CA ARG A 348 29.71 10.86 27.41
C ARG A 348 28.92 11.57 26.32
N ALA A 349 29.21 12.86 26.14
CA ALA A 349 28.61 13.67 25.09
C ALA A 349 28.91 13.13 23.70
N VAL A 350 30.15 12.66 23.53
CA VAL A 350 30.67 12.00 22.34
C VAL A 350 31.58 10.88 22.84
N ASP A 351 31.23 9.63 22.55
CA ASP A 351 32.09 8.47 22.80
C ASP A 351 32.61 7.93 21.46
N ILE A 352 33.91 7.65 21.40
CA ILE A 352 34.57 7.18 20.19
C ILE A 352 35.37 5.94 20.54
N ALA A 353 34.76 4.78 20.34
CA ALA A 353 35.40 3.49 20.51
C ALA A 353 35.86 2.96 19.15
N THR A 354 37.18 2.81 18.97
CA THR A 354 37.76 2.23 17.74
C THR A 354 38.82 1.19 18.10
N SER A 355 38.83 0.05 17.40
CA SER A 355 39.83 -1.03 17.61
C SER A 355 41.17 -0.73 16.91
N SER A 356 41.15 0.08 15.85
CA SER A 356 42.31 0.63 15.16
C SER A 356 41.88 1.86 14.35
N GLY A 357 42.52 3.02 14.54
CA GLY A 357 42.17 4.23 13.78
C GLY A 357 42.47 5.54 14.53
N LYS A 358 42.03 6.65 13.93
CA LYS A 358 42.06 7.98 14.57
C LYS A 358 40.65 8.30 15.05
N GLY A 359 40.46 8.51 16.35
CA GLY A 359 39.16 8.90 16.90
C GLY A 359 38.77 10.33 16.54
N VAL A 360 39.69 11.28 16.75
CA VAL A 360 39.55 12.67 16.30
C VAL A 360 40.70 12.98 15.35
N TYR A 361 40.40 13.32 14.10
CA TYR A 361 41.40 13.68 13.10
C TYR A 361 41.06 15.02 12.45
N GLN A 362 41.97 15.97 12.59
CA GLN A 362 41.94 17.24 11.87
C GLN A 362 43.15 17.30 10.95
N SER A 363 42.92 17.53 9.66
CA SER A 363 43.97 17.56 8.62
C SER A 363 44.35 18.97 8.16
N ASN A 364 43.49 19.97 8.37
CA ASN A 364 43.74 21.34 7.93
C ASN A 364 44.56 22.11 8.98
N THR A 365 45.62 22.78 8.53
CA THR A 365 46.57 23.55 9.35
C THR A 365 46.02 24.89 9.85
N THR A 366 44.91 25.39 9.31
CA THR A 366 44.34 26.70 9.69
C THR A 366 43.30 26.63 10.79
N ILE A 367 42.83 25.43 11.16
CA ILE A 367 41.80 25.22 12.18
C ILE A 367 42.49 24.97 13.53
N GLN A 368 42.03 25.64 14.59
CA GLN A 368 42.53 25.43 15.95
C GLN A 368 41.60 24.45 16.69
N ASN A 369 42.16 23.36 17.23
CA ASN A 369 41.45 22.52 18.20
C ASN A 369 41.54 23.17 19.58
N ASN A 370 40.59 24.05 19.87
CA ASN A 370 40.48 24.66 21.20
C ASN A 370 39.75 23.72 22.15
N LEU A 371 40.50 22.93 22.91
CA LEU A 371 39.97 22.19 24.06
C LEU A 371 40.04 23.11 25.28
N SER A 372 38.92 23.74 25.63
CA SER A 372 38.84 24.61 26.81
C SER A 372 38.72 23.79 28.10
N GLY A 373 39.42 24.20 29.16
CA GLY A 373 39.41 23.54 30.46
C GLY A 373 40.50 22.49 30.66
N LYS A 374 40.37 21.66 31.70
CA LYS A 374 41.31 20.58 32.01
C LYS A 374 41.18 19.48 30.97
N THR A 375 42.10 19.45 30.00
CA THR A 375 42.18 18.37 29.02
C THR A 375 43.07 17.26 29.56
N ASN A 376 42.48 16.09 29.82
CA ASN A 376 43.23 14.88 30.16
C ASN A 376 43.58 14.14 28.87
N ILE A 377 44.85 13.79 28.69
CA ILE A 377 45.33 12.97 27.57
C ILE A 377 45.89 11.67 28.18
N GLY A 378 45.09 10.59 28.16
CA GLY A 378 45.41 9.31 28.82
C GLY A 378 44.33 8.23 28.67
N SER A 379 44.58 7.04 29.19
CA SER A 379 43.68 5.85 29.20
C SER A 379 42.78 5.83 30.44
N THR A 380 41.60 5.18 30.34
CA THR A 380 40.62 4.99 31.42
C THR A 380 40.95 3.82 32.38
N GLY A 381 41.97 3.03 32.08
CA GLY A 381 42.67 2.17 33.04
C GLY A 381 44.13 2.60 33.14
N ASP A 382 44.70 2.59 34.36
CA ASP A 382 46.02 3.16 34.73
C ASP A 382 46.98 3.32 33.55
N PRO A 383 47.02 4.51 32.91
CA PRO A 383 47.89 4.73 31.77
C PRO A 383 49.35 4.67 32.22
N ILE A 384 50.00 3.55 31.93
CA ILE A 384 51.45 3.35 32.13
C ILE A 384 52.31 4.09 31.09
N VAL A 385 51.74 4.87 30.16
CA VAL A 385 52.50 5.67 29.18
C VAL A 385 51.96 7.10 29.01
N LYS A 386 52.90 8.03 29.14
CA LYS A 386 52.81 9.51 29.08
C LYS A 386 52.35 10.02 27.71
N LEU A 387 51.93 11.29 27.66
CA LEU A 387 51.74 12.09 26.44
C LEU A 387 52.79 11.73 25.38
N LYS A 388 52.39 10.99 24.35
CA LYS A 388 53.26 10.62 23.24
C LYS A 388 53.27 11.76 22.23
N VAL A 389 54.24 12.65 22.35
CA VAL A 389 54.57 13.59 21.27
C VAL A 389 55.39 12.81 20.24
N SER A 390 54.84 12.56 19.05
CA SER A 390 55.56 11.86 17.97
C SER A 390 56.69 12.70 17.36
N GLY A 391 56.67 14.01 17.59
CA GLY A 391 57.76 14.94 17.30
C GLY A 391 58.45 15.47 18.57
N ARG A 392 59.22 16.56 18.43
CA ARG A 392 59.79 17.25 19.58
C ARG A 392 58.72 17.98 20.38
N PHE A 393 58.81 17.93 21.71
CA PHE A 393 58.16 18.92 22.56
C PHE A 393 58.86 20.25 22.32
N ALA A 394 58.20 21.20 21.66
CA ALA A 394 58.77 22.51 21.34
C ALA A 394 58.33 23.52 22.41
N ALA A 395 59.29 24.02 23.19
CA ALA A 395 59.08 25.23 23.97
C ALA A 395 59.15 26.46 23.05
N ALA A 396 58.35 27.48 23.35
CA ALA A 396 58.48 28.77 22.68
C ALA A 396 59.77 29.48 23.13
N LYS A 397 60.46 30.11 22.17
CA LYS A 397 61.57 31.04 22.45
C LYS A 397 60.94 32.39 22.83
N GLY A 398 61.25 32.88 24.02
CA GLY A 398 60.87 34.23 24.42
C GLY A 398 61.87 35.29 23.95
N ALA A 399 61.62 36.54 24.33
CA ALA A 399 62.46 37.68 23.98
C ALA A 399 63.93 37.52 24.43
N ASN A 400 64.84 38.24 23.77
CA ASN A 400 66.19 38.46 24.29
C ASN A 400 66.10 39.50 25.42
N ILE A 401 66.62 39.19 26.60
CA ILE A 401 66.43 39.99 27.81
C ILE A 401 67.79 40.41 28.35
N ALA A 402 68.01 41.70 28.54
CA ALA A 402 69.22 42.19 29.20
C ALA A 402 69.22 41.81 30.68
N SER A 403 70.34 41.30 31.18
CA SER A 403 70.57 40.97 32.57
C SER A 403 70.35 42.20 33.47
N THR A 404 69.65 42.01 34.58
CA THR A 404 69.36 43.01 35.61
C THR A 404 69.42 42.35 36.98
N GLY A 405 69.51 43.14 38.06
CA GLY A 405 69.51 42.62 39.43
C GLY A 405 68.27 41.78 39.76
N ASN A 406 67.09 42.18 39.27
CA ASN A 406 65.86 41.38 39.26
C ASN A 406 65.43 41.15 37.81
N LEU A 407 65.59 39.93 37.31
CA LEU A 407 65.36 39.57 35.92
C LEU A 407 63.89 39.18 35.69
N THR A 408 63.21 39.82 34.73
CA THR A 408 61.84 39.47 34.35
C THR A 408 61.84 38.75 33.00
N LEU A 409 61.36 37.50 32.98
CA LEU A 409 61.44 36.62 31.81
C LEU A 409 60.33 36.83 30.76
N GLY A 410 59.27 37.59 31.04
CA GLY A 410 58.13 37.71 30.10
C GLY A 410 57.29 36.42 30.02
N ALA A 411 56.18 36.47 29.28
CA ALA A 411 55.20 35.37 29.18
C ALA A 411 55.20 34.67 27.81
N ASP A 412 56.16 34.99 26.95
CA ASP A 412 56.21 34.62 25.53
C ASP A 412 57.06 33.35 25.26
N GLY A 413 57.61 32.72 26.29
CA GLY A 413 58.29 31.43 26.13
C GLY A 413 58.86 30.82 27.39
N ASN A 414 59.65 29.76 27.21
CA ASN A 414 60.40 29.10 28.28
C ASN A 414 61.91 29.08 27.98
N CYS A 415 62.34 29.57 26.81
CA CYS A 415 63.74 29.66 26.43
C CYS A 415 64.11 31.12 26.14
N PHE A 416 65.07 31.66 26.90
CA PHE A 416 65.43 33.07 26.87
C PHE A 416 66.92 33.25 26.61
N THR A 417 67.25 34.22 25.76
CA THR A 417 68.64 34.66 25.60
C THR A 417 68.90 35.82 26.54
N ILE A 418 69.81 35.64 27.49
CA ILE A 418 70.22 36.66 28.45
C ILE A 418 71.40 37.42 27.89
N THR A 419 71.18 38.72 27.65
CA THR A 419 72.20 39.66 27.15
C THR A 419 72.74 40.52 28.29
N GLY A 420 73.73 41.38 28.03
CA GLY A 420 74.29 42.27 29.04
C GLY A 420 75.33 41.60 29.96
N THR A 421 75.69 42.30 31.04
CA THR A 421 76.78 41.91 31.96
C THR A 421 76.47 42.16 33.45
N THR A 422 75.22 42.51 33.77
CA THR A 422 74.80 42.84 35.14
C THR A 422 74.53 41.56 35.91
N THR A 423 74.94 41.53 37.19
CA THR A 423 74.61 40.42 38.09
C THR A 423 73.09 40.24 38.23
N ILE A 424 72.61 39.00 38.14
CA ILE A 424 71.22 38.61 38.39
C ILE A 424 71.14 38.05 39.81
N ASN A 425 70.35 38.68 40.68
CA ASN A 425 70.15 38.24 42.07
C ASN A 425 68.86 37.43 42.24
N THR A 426 67.80 37.85 41.55
CA THR A 426 66.49 37.21 41.59
C THR A 426 65.86 37.16 40.19
N ILE A 427 64.91 36.25 40.01
CA ILE A 427 64.04 36.21 38.83
C ILE A 427 62.61 36.49 39.27
N ASP A 428 61.92 37.39 38.58
CA ASP A 428 60.51 37.66 38.81
C ASP A 428 59.68 36.39 38.53
N ALA A 429 58.98 35.91 39.55
CA ALA A 429 58.13 34.73 39.47
C ALA A 429 56.67 35.07 39.14
N THR A 430 56.36 36.33 38.84
CA THR A 430 55.02 36.76 38.44
C THR A 430 54.58 35.98 37.19
N ASN A 431 53.42 35.33 37.26
CA ASN A 431 52.85 34.43 36.25
C ASN A 431 53.54 33.06 36.05
N TRP A 432 54.51 32.71 36.89
CA TRP A 432 55.11 31.38 36.90
C TRP A 432 54.45 30.51 37.98
N ILE A 433 54.11 29.27 37.63
CA ILE A 433 53.55 28.29 38.58
C ILE A 433 54.63 27.30 39.01
N ALA A 434 54.46 26.68 40.19
CA ALA A 434 55.35 25.63 40.65
C ALA A 434 55.45 24.50 39.59
N GLY A 435 56.68 24.05 39.32
CA GLY A 435 57.02 23.10 38.25
C GLY A 435 57.40 23.73 36.92
N SER A 436 57.29 25.06 36.77
CA SER A 436 57.71 25.75 35.53
C SER A 436 59.21 25.61 35.31
N VAL A 437 59.62 25.24 34.10
CA VAL A 437 61.03 25.12 33.70
C VAL A 437 61.40 26.22 32.71
N VAL A 438 62.54 26.87 32.94
CA VAL A 438 63.11 27.87 32.02
C VAL A 438 64.53 27.48 31.60
N TYR A 439 64.88 27.85 30.37
CA TYR A 439 66.20 27.66 29.77
C TYR A 439 66.80 29.03 29.48
N LEU A 440 67.84 29.39 30.22
CA LEU A 440 68.57 30.64 30.04
C LEU A 440 69.83 30.37 29.22
N ILE A 441 70.02 31.11 28.14
CA ILE A 441 71.20 31.06 27.26
C ILE A 441 71.92 32.39 27.38
N PHE A 442 73.13 32.41 27.91
CA PHE A 442 73.87 33.65 28.14
C PHE A 442 74.68 34.04 26.92
N SER A 443 74.55 35.30 26.47
CA SER A 443 75.33 35.87 25.37
C SER A 443 76.41 36.86 25.84
N GLY A 444 76.62 36.98 27.15
CA GLY A 444 77.56 37.91 27.79
C GLY A 444 78.02 37.38 29.15
N SER A 445 79.00 38.06 29.76
CA SER A 445 79.55 37.68 31.07
C SER A 445 78.63 38.18 32.19
N VAL A 446 77.86 37.27 32.77
CA VAL A 446 76.83 37.56 33.78
C VAL A 446 77.06 36.70 35.00
N THR A 447 77.04 37.30 36.19
CA THR A 447 77.00 36.53 37.44
C THR A 447 75.54 36.27 37.83
N VAL A 448 75.14 35.03 37.98
CA VAL A 448 73.88 34.66 38.65
C VAL A 448 74.20 34.38 40.11
N SER A 449 73.68 35.18 41.02
CA SER A 449 73.99 35.08 42.44
C SER A 449 73.19 33.96 43.10
N HIS A 450 73.86 33.19 43.94
CA HIS A 450 73.20 32.20 44.79
C HIS A 450 72.49 32.87 45.96
N ASN A 451 71.23 32.48 46.19
CA ASN A 451 70.42 32.80 47.38
C ASN A 451 70.52 34.27 47.83
N THR A 452 70.57 35.20 46.87
CA THR A 452 70.66 36.62 47.15
C THR A 452 69.27 37.22 47.25
N ALA A 453 69.04 38.09 48.22
CA ALA A 453 67.76 38.77 48.39
C ALA A 453 67.51 39.79 47.27
N GLY A 454 66.24 39.99 46.90
CA GLY A 454 65.80 40.92 45.88
C GLY A 454 64.28 41.01 45.84
N THR A 455 63.73 41.67 44.82
CA THR A 455 62.27 41.85 44.66
C THR A 455 61.58 40.66 43.98
N GLY A 456 62.33 39.73 43.39
CA GLY A 456 61.81 38.50 42.78
C GLY A 456 62.09 37.26 43.62
N ALA A 457 61.84 36.09 43.04
CA ALA A 457 62.18 34.80 43.64
C ALA A 457 63.69 34.57 43.63
N ARG A 458 64.23 34.04 44.73
CA ARG A 458 65.66 33.74 44.86
C ARG A 458 66.08 32.59 43.95
N ILE A 459 67.36 32.54 43.61
CA ILE A 459 67.93 31.49 42.74
C ILE A 459 68.85 30.60 43.56
N TYR A 460 68.55 29.31 43.62
CA TYR A 460 69.33 28.30 44.31
C TYR A 460 70.15 27.54 43.27
N LEU A 461 71.46 27.69 43.37
CA LEU A 461 72.42 27.14 42.42
C LEU A 461 73.14 25.97 43.10
N ALA A 462 73.45 24.95 42.32
CA ALA A 462 74.13 23.78 42.85
C ALA A 462 75.50 24.16 43.44
N GLY A 463 75.85 23.54 44.57
CA GLY A 463 77.08 23.82 45.32
C GLY A 463 77.04 25.10 46.17
N SER A 464 75.90 25.79 46.26
CA SER A 464 75.74 27.03 47.05
C SER A 464 76.73 28.15 46.68
N ILE A 465 77.09 28.23 45.39
CA ILE A 465 78.03 29.21 44.85
C ILE A 465 77.40 30.04 43.73
N ASN A 466 77.88 31.26 43.54
CA ASN A 466 77.49 32.10 42.41
C ASN A 466 77.92 31.43 41.09
N TYR A 467 77.10 31.59 40.06
CA TYR A 467 77.40 31.10 38.72
C TYR A 467 77.90 32.24 37.84
N ALA A 468 79.19 32.21 37.49
CA ALA A 468 79.79 33.14 36.54
C ALA A 468 79.55 32.62 35.11
N ALA A 469 78.39 32.97 34.53
CA ALA A 469 78.06 32.64 33.15
C ALA A 469 78.91 33.49 32.19
N VAL A 470 79.34 32.88 31.11
CA VAL A 470 80.01 33.55 29.98
C VAL A 470 79.20 33.31 28.70
N ASN A 471 79.64 33.87 27.58
CA ASN A 471 78.98 33.63 26.30
C ASN A 471 78.86 32.13 26.00
N ASN A 472 77.67 31.69 25.55
CA ASN A 472 77.28 30.30 25.29
C ASN A 472 77.11 29.40 26.53
N SER A 473 77.17 29.95 27.75
CA SER A 473 76.71 29.25 28.94
C SER A 473 75.20 29.02 28.90
N THR A 474 74.73 27.92 29.49
CA THR A 474 73.29 27.70 29.70
C THR A 474 72.99 27.39 31.16
N LEU A 475 71.80 27.79 31.61
CA LEU A 475 71.27 27.46 32.94
C LEU A 475 69.81 27.07 32.80
N THR A 476 69.46 25.88 33.28
CA THR A 476 68.08 25.41 33.36
C THR A 476 67.62 25.48 34.81
N LEU A 477 66.51 26.17 35.03
CA LEU A 477 65.92 26.37 36.36
C LEU A 477 64.49 25.83 36.39
N VAL A 478 64.07 25.32 37.55
CA VAL A 478 62.67 25.00 37.87
C VAL A 478 62.18 25.89 39.00
N TYR A 479 61.01 26.47 38.85
CA TYR A 479 60.36 27.21 39.94
C TYR A 479 59.63 26.23 40.86
N ASP A 480 59.93 26.21 42.16
CA ASP A 480 59.27 25.31 43.11
C ASP A 480 58.01 25.92 43.77
N GLY A 481 57.66 27.16 43.40
CA GLY A 481 56.60 27.94 44.02
C GLY A 481 57.08 29.01 44.99
N SER A 482 58.38 29.01 45.33
CA SER A 482 59.01 30.04 46.19
C SER A 482 60.36 30.52 45.64
N VAL A 483 61.18 29.62 45.12
CA VAL A 483 62.51 29.90 44.57
C VAL A 483 62.73 29.18 43.23
N TRP A 484 63.72 29.65 42.49
CA TRP A 484 64.21 29.00 41.28
C TRP A 484 65.35 28.05 41.63
N GLN A 485 65.13 26.75 41.46
CA GLN A 485 66.10 25.69 41.70
C GLN A 485 66.84 25.36 40.41
N GLU A 486 68.16 25.25 40.46
CA GLU A 486 68.93 24.74 39.33
C GLU A 486 68.62 23.27 39.04
N LEU A 487 68.31 22.97 37.77
CA LEU A 487 68.24 21.61 37.25
C LEU A 487 69.54 21.20 36.56
N SER A 488 70.12 22.08 35.76
CA SER A 488 71.38 21.83 35.06
C SER A 488 72.04 23.13 34.61
N ARG A 489 73.35 23.07 34.37
CA ARG A 489 74.11 24.16 33.75
C ARG A 489 75.13 23.62 32.75
N LYS A 490 75.53 24.47 31.81
CA LYS A 490 76.67 24.24 30.91
C LYS A 490 77.59 25.46 30.97
N ASN A 491 78.87 25.20 31.24
CA ASN A 491 79.95 26.11 30.89
C ASN A 491 80.49 25.76 29.50
N PRO A 492 80.82 26.75 28.66
CA PRO A 492 81.41 26.49 27.35
C PRO A 492 82.78 25.82 27.43
#